data_AF-A0A7W1YVH1-F1
#
_entry.id   AF-A0A7W1YVH1-F1
#
_cell.length_a   1.000
_cell.length_b   1.000
_cell.length_c   1.000
_cell.angle_alpha   90.00
_cell.angle_beta   90.00
_cell.angle_gamma   90.00
#
_symmetry.space_group_name_H-M   'P 1'
#
loop_
_entity.id
_entity.type
_entity.pdbx_description
1 polymer ?
#
loop_
_entity_poly.entity_id
_entity_poly.type
_entity_poly.pdbx_seq_one_letter_code
_entity_poly.pdbx_strand_id
1 'polypeptide(L)'
;MNAYDQRQLRLMIDKINRFKKDTISLRFLIDDLNGLLEVLEESDDNWKRQFRIFWADLEITYAVALFKEKKVLDAQDVVRIDNAIENILTLIQEKLPPQSEKDSEDQ
;
A
#
# COMPACT_ATOMS: atom_id res chain seq x y z
N MET A 1 -18.82 -2.16 -2.04
CA MET A 1 -17.71 -1.94 -1.10
C MET A 1 -18.25 -1.32 0.17
N ASN A 2 -18.37 -2.14 1.20
CA ASN A 2 -18.91 -1.79 2.50
C ASN A 2 -18.00 -0.82 3.29
N ALA A 3 -18.49 -0.34 4.44
CA ALA A 3 -17.76 0.61 5.28
C ALA A 3 -16.49 0.01 5.91
N TYR A 4 -16.48 -1.31 6.15
CA TYR A 4 -15.33 -2.01 6.71
C TYR A 4 -14.17 -2.03 5.71
N ASP A 5 -14.40 -2.46 4.47
CA ASP A 5 -13.39 -2.47 3.40
C ASP A 5 -12.85 -1.07 3.12
N GLN A 6 -13.73 -0.06 3.06
CA GLN A 6 -13.28 1.33 2.91
C GLN A 6 -12.36 1.77 4.04
N ARG A 7 -12.62 1.34 5.28
CA ARG A 7 -11.73 1.60 6.43
C ARG A 7 -10.39 0.88 6.24
N GLN A 8 -10.37 -0.38 5.82
CA GLN A 8 -9.12 -1.12 5.57
C GLN A 8 -8.30 -0.48 4.45
N LEU A 9 -8.93 -0.05 3.37
CA LEU A 9 -8.28 0.68 2.27
C LEU A 9 -7.68 2.02 2.75
N ARG A 10 -8.40 2.77 3.59
CA ARG A 10 -7.85 3.99 4.22
C ARG A 10 -6.67 3.70 5.15
N LEU A 11 -6.72 2.57 5.88
CA LEU A 11 -5.58 2.12 6.68
C LEU A 11 -4.37 1.77 5.80
N MET A 12 -4.55 1.14 4.64
CA MET A 12 -3.45 0.90 3.70
C MET A 12 -2.77 2.21 3.27
N ILE A 13 -3.57 3.24 2.95
CA ILE A 13 -3.05 4.59 2.63
C ILE A 13 -2.26 5.18 3.81
N ASP A 14 -2.76 5.06 5.04
CA ASP A 14 -2.03 5.51 6.24
C ASP A 14 -0.68 4.80 6.38
N LYS A 15 -0.63 3.47 6.20
CA LYS A 15 0.62 2.71 6.26
C LYS A 15 1.62 3.16 5.20
N ILE A 16 1.16 3.40 3.98
CA ILE A 16 1.99 3.95 2.90
C ILE A 16 2.54 5.33 3.28
N ASN A 17 1.70 6.22 3.82
CA ASN A 17 2.13 7.55 4.26
C ASN A 17 3.14 7.48 5.40
N ARG A 18 2.96 6.53 6.33
CA ARG A 18 3.89 6.28 7.42
C ARG A 18 5.24 5.77 6.92
N PHE A 19 5.25 4.90 5.90
CA PHE A 19 6.47 4.47 5.25
C PHE A 19 7.18 5.63 4.54
N LYS A 20 6.45 6.44 3.76
CA LYS A 20 7.01 7.63 3.08
C LYS A 20 7.58 8.69 4.04
N LYS A 21 7.12 8.71 5.29
CA LYS A 21 7.63 9.58 6.37
C LYS A 21 8.74 8.91 7.21
N ASP A 22 9.27 7.77 6.77
CA ASP A 22 10.27 6.96 7.47
C ASP A 22 9.86 6.54 8.90
N THR A 23 8.56 6.48 9.19
CA THR A 23 8.05 6.09 10.52
C THR A 23 7.82 4.59 10.68
N ILE A 24 7.79 3.84 9.57
CA ILE A 24 7.79 2.37 9.55
C ILE A 24 8.75 1.89 8.47
N SER A 25 9.32 0.69 8.64
CA SER A 25 10.20 0.09 7.65
C SER A 25 9.42 -0.51 6.47
N LEU A 26 10.11 -0.77 5.36
CA LEU A 26 9.54 -1.47 4.20
C LEU A 26 8.97 -2.84 4.59
N ARG A 27 9.63 -3.57 5.50
CA ARG A 27 9.13 -4.85 6.01
C ARG A 27 7.76 -4.71 6.66
N PHE A 28 7.60 -3.72 7.54
CA PHE A 28 6.32 -3.47 8.20
C PHE A 28 5.24 -3.08 7.21
N LEU A 29 5.58 -2.26 6.20
CA LEU A 29 4.64 -1.92 5.14
C LEU A 29 4.15 -3.16 4.37
N ILE A 30 5.08 -4.04 3.96
CA ILE A 30 4.75 -5.29 3.23
C ILE A 30 3.78 -6.16 4.05
N ASP A 31 4.11 -6.41 5.32
CA ASP A 31 3.30 -7.25 6.20
C ASP A 31 1.90 -6.63 6.46
N ASP A 32 1.85 -5.31 6.73
CA ASP A 32 0.59 -4.58 6.97
C ASP A 32 -0.31 -4.60 5.72
N LEU A 33 0.23 -4.32 4.53
CA LEU A 33 -0.54 -4.30 3.29
C LEU A 33 -1.13 -5.68 2.97
N ASN A 34 -0.37 -6.76 3.16
CA ASN A 34 -0.87 -8.11 2.96
C ASN A 34 -1.99 -8.44 3.96
N GLY A 35 -1.77 -8.16 5.25
CA GLY A 35 -2.78 -8.41 6.28
C GLY A 35 -4.09 -7.66 6.02
N LEU A 36 -4.00 -6.38 5.63
CA LEU A 36 -5.17 -5.57 5.30
C LEU A 36 -5.88 -6.05 4.03
N LEU A 37 -5.14 -6.61 3.06
CA LEU A 37 -5.71 -7.15 1.82
C LEU A 37 -6.51 -8.44 2.07
N GLU A 38 -5.98 -9.33 2.92
CA GLU A 38 -6.61 -10.62 3.21
C GLU A 38 -7.96 -10.46 3.90
N VAL A 39 -8.12 -9.42 4.71
CA VAL A 39 -9.36 -9.21 5.48
C VAL A 39 -10.46 -8.50 4.68
N LEU A 40 -10.22 -8.08 3.44
CA LEU A 40 -11.26 -7.42 2.63
C LEU A 40 -12.39 -8.40 2.26
N GLU A 41 -13.63 -7.98 2.48
CA GLU A 41 -14.84 -8.80 2.36
C GLU A 41 -15.45 -8.79 0.95
N GLU A 42 -15.48 -7.64 0.27
CA GLU A 42 -16.22 -7.44 -0.98
C GLU A 42 -15.33 -7.15 -2.22
N SER A 43 -14.00 -7.15 -2.08
CA SER A 43 -13.12 -6.86 -3.21
C SER A 43 -13.10 -8.02 -4.21
N ASP A 44 -13.32 -7.70 -5.49
CA ASP A 44 -13.29 -8.69 -6.57
C ASP A 44 -11.89 -9.30 -6.76
N ASP A 45 -11.86 -10.55 -7.20
CA ASP A 45 -10.63 -11.33 -7.36
C ASP A 45 -9.64 -10.71 -8.35
N ASN A 46 -10.13 -9.98 -9.36
CA ASN A 46 -9.28 -9.34 -10.34
C ASN A 46 -8.55 -8.13 -9.73
N TRP A 47 -9.25 -7.32 -8.94
CA TRP A 47 -8.65 -6.23 -8.18
C TRP A 47 -7.62 -6.75 -7.16
N LYS A 48 -7.98 -7.77 -6.37
CA LYS A 48 -7.03 -8.39 -5.41
C LYS A 48 -5.78 -8.93 -6.13
N ARG A 49 -5.94 -9.53 -7.31
CA ARG A 49 -4.83 -10.01 -8.14
C ARG A 49 -3.91 -8.86 -8.57
N GLN A 50 -4.47 -7.76 -9.08
CA GLN A 50 -3.69 -6.59 -9.48
C GLN A 50 -2.93 -5.99 -8.30
N PHE A 51 -3.59 -5.86 -7.15
CA PHE A 51 -2.95 -5.40 -5.92
C PHE A 51 -1.76 -6.29 -5.55
N ARG A 52 -1.93 -7.62 -5.59
CA ARG A 52 -0.85 -8.58 -5.29
C ARG A 52 0.35 -8.46 -6.23
N ILE A 53 0.14 -8.10 -7.50
CA ILE A 53 1.26 -7.91 -8.44
C ILE A 53 2.15 -6.76 -7.96
N PHE A 54 1.56 -5.59 -7.66
CA PHE A 54 2.33 -4.44 -7.18
C PHE A 54 2.90 -4.66 -5.78
N TRP A 55 2.16 -5.34 -4.90
CA TRP A 55 2.68 -5.74 -3.59
C TRP A 55 3.87 -6.69 -3.70
N ALA A 56 3.85 -7.63 -4.65
CA ALA A 56 4.96 -8.56 -4.87
C ALA A 56 6.24 -7.83 -5.32
N ASP A 57 6.14 -6.71 -6.05
CA ASP A 57 7.31 -5.90 -6.40
C ASP A 57 8.00 -5.33 -5.14
N LEU A 58 7.23 -4.95 -4.11
CA LEU A 58 7.78 -4.55 -2.82
C LEU A 58 8.48 -5.72 -2.12
N GLU A 59 7.80 -6.87 -2.06
CA GLU A 59 8.31 -8.07 -1.40
C GLU A 59 9.60 -8.57 -2.05
N ILE A 60 9.63 -8.67 -3.38
CA ILE A 60 10.78 -9.12 -4.15
C ILE A 60 11.94 -8.14 -3.99
N THR A 61 11.69 -6.83 -4.09
CA THR A 61 12.75 -5.82 -3.92
C THR A 61 13.37 -5.91 -2.53
N TYR A 62 12.55 -6.04 -1.49
CA TYR A 62 13.01 -6.25 -0.13
C TYR A 62 13.79 -7.56 0.05
N ALA A 63 13.27 -8.68 -0.48
CA ALA A 63 13.91 -9.98 -0.39
C ALA A 63 15.27 -10.01 -1.09
N VAL A 64 15.39 -9.37 -2.26
CA VAL A 64 16.66 -9.24 -3.00
C VAL A 64 17.64 -8.37 -2.23
N ALA A 65 17.20 -7.26 -1.62
CA ALA A 65 18.06 -6.42 -0.81
C ALA A 65 18.61 -7.19 0.41
N LEU A 66 17.76 -7.97 1.09
CA LEU A 66 18.17 -8.86 2.19
C LEU A 66 19.15 -9.94 1.73
N PHE A 67 18.84 -10.64 0.63
CA PHE A 67 19.68 -11.70 0.08
C PHE A 67 21.08 -11.19 -0.31
N LYS A 68 21.16 -9.95 -0.79
CA LYS A 68 22.42 -9.28 -1.14
C LYS A 68 23.09 -8.57 0.05
N GLU A 69 22.54 -8.69 1.25
CA GLU A 69 23.01 -8.01 2.47
C GLU A 69 23.19 -6.49 2.27
N LYS A 70 22.33 -5.87 1.46
CA LYS A 70 22.40 -4.44 1.19
C LYS A 70 22.13 -3.68 2.49
N LYS A 71 23.08 -2.84 2.89
CA LYS A 71 22.89 -1.90 4.01
C LYS A 71 22.00 -0.71 3.64
N VAL A 72 21.95 -0.38 2.35
CA VAL A 72 21.19 0.74 1.79
C VAL A 72 20.62 0.31 0.44
N LEU A 73 19.38 0.72 0.17
CA LEU A 73 18.72 0.51 -1.12
C LEU A 73 19.38 1.38 -2.20
N ASP A 74 19.61 0.82 -3.37
CA ASP A 74 20.14 1.59 -4.50
C ASP A 74 19.02 2.35 -5.24
N ALA A 75 19.40 3.22 -6.18
CA ALA A 75 18.43 4.02 -6.94
C ALA A 75 17.41 3.17 -7.70
N GLN A 76 17.79 1.96 -8.14
CA GLN A 76 16.86 1.08 -8.85
C GLN A 76 15.86 0.45 -7.89
N ASP A 77 16.30 0.04 -6.70
CA ASP A 77 15.41 -0.46 -5.65
C ASP A 77 14.38 0.62 -5.25
N VAL A 78 14.84 1.86 -5.05
CA VAL A 78 13.97 2.99 -4.69
C VAL A 78 12.91 3.24 -5.76
N VAL A 79 13.32 3.32 -7.04
CA VAL A 79 12.36 3.50 -8.15
C VAL A 79 11.34 2.37 -8.22
N ARG A 80 11.74 1.12 -7.98
CA ARG A 80 10.79 -0.02 -7.94
C ARG A 80 9.78 0.13 -6.81
N ILE A 81 10.25 0.50 -5.62
CA ILE A 81 9.38 0.70 -4.46
C ILE A 81 8.40 1.85 -4.70
N ASP A 82 8.87 2.98 -5.21
CA ASP A 82 8.02 4.15 -5.48
C ASP A 82 6.94 3.83 -6.51
N ASN A 83 7.31 3.20 -7.63
CA ASN A 83 6.36 2.79 -8.66
C ASN A 83 5.31 1.81 -8.11
N ALA A 84 5.73 0.82 -7.33
CA ALA A 84 4.80 -0.14 -6.71
C ALA A 84 3.82 0.55 -5.76
N ILE A 85 4.31 1.49 -4.93
CA ILE A 85 3.48 2.28 -4.04
C ILE A 85 2.48 3.15 -4.79
N GLU A 86 2.91 3.83 -5.86
CA GLU A 86 2.03 4.66 -6.69
C GLU A 86 0.93 3.85 -7.36
N ASN A 87 1.26 2.67 -7.89
CA ASN A 87 0.27 1.76 -8.47
C ASN A 87 -0.73 1.25 -7.42
N ILE A 88 -0.26 0.88 -6.22
CA ILE A 88 -1.13 0.48 -5.12
C ILE A 88 -2.08 1.63 -4.73
N LEU A 89 -1.55 2.85 -4.57
CA LEU A 89 -2.36 4.01 -4.23
C LEU A 89 -3.43 4.31 -5.29
N THR A 90 -3.06 4.25 -6.57
CA THR A 90 -3.99 4.44 -7.69
C THR A 90 -5.11 3.42 -7.63
N LEU A 91 -4.76 2.14 -7.47
CA LEU A 91 -5.69 1.02 -7.39
C LEU A 91 -6.65 1.12 -6.18
N ILE A 92 -6.17 1.63 -5.04
CA ILE A 92 -7.01 1.92 -3.87
C ILE A 92 -7.95 3.09 -4.14
N GLN A 93 -7.45 4.17 -4.75
CA GLN A 93 -8.24 5.38 -5.03
C GLN A 93 -9.38 5.12 -6.03
N GLU A 94 -9.17 4.24 -7.01
CA GLU A 94 -10.23 3.81 -7.94
C GLU A 94 -11.41 3.12 -7.23
N LYS A 95 -11.16 2.48 -6.09
CA LYS A 95 -12.19 1.82 -5.29
C LYS A 95 -12.87 2.77 -4.31
N LEU A 96 -12.10 3.65 -3.68
CA LEU A 96 -12.65 4.55 -2.66
C LEU A 96 -13.63 5.56 -3.29
N PRO A 97 -14.77 5.83 -2.64
CA PRO A 97 -15.61 6.94 -3.06
C PRO A 97 -14.81 8.25 -2.95
N PRO A 98 -15.05 9.24 -3.84
CA PRO A 98 -14.46 10.56 -3.70
C PRO A 98 -14.82 11.10 -2.31
N GLN A 99 -13.82 11.64 -1.60
CA GLN A 99 -14.08 12.28 -0.32
C GLN A 99 -15.08 13.41 -0.56
N SER A 100 -16.22 13.34 0.11
CA SER A 100 -17.07 14.53 0.23
C SER A 100 -16.35 15.48 1.16
N GLU A 101 -16.07 16.69 0.69
CA GLU A 101 -15.62 17.81 1.52
C GLU A 101 -16.68 18.07 2.59
N LYS A 102 -16.57 17.42 3.75
CA LYS A 102 -17.38 17.70 4.94
C LYS A 102 -16.52 17.55 6.19
N ASP A 103 -15.44 18.33 6.23
CA ASP A 103 -14.72 18.67 7.47
C ASP A 103 -14.42 20.19 7.51
N SER A 104 -15.25 21.00 6.83
CA SER A 104 -15.11 22.46 6.76
C SER A 104 -16.46 23.16 7.00
N GLU A 105 -17.15 22.84 8.09
CA GLU A 105 -18.24 23.68 8.62
C GLU A 105 -18.43 23.38 10.12
N ASP A 106 -17.37 23.64 10.88
CA ASP A 106 -17.45 23.93 12.32
C ASP A 106 -16.52 25.12 12.60
N GLN A 107 -16.96 26.31 12.20
CA GLN A 107 -16.53 27.61 12.75
C GLN A 107 -17.73 28.56 12.83
#